data_AF-A0A352LT90-F1
#
_entry.id   AF-A0A352LT90-F1
#
_cell.length_a   1.000
_cell.length_b   1.000
_cell.length_c   1.000
_cell.angle_alpha   90.00
_cell.angle_beta   90.00
_cell.angle_gamma   90.00
#
_symmetry.space_group_name_H-M   'P 1'
#
loop_
_entity.id
_entity.type
_entity.pdbx_description
1 polymer ?
#
loop_
_entity_poly.entity_id
_entity_poly.type
_entity_poly.pdbx_seq_one_letter_code
_entity_poly.pdbx_strand_id
1 'polypeptide(L)'
;MPTIIDENKIQSVLAAATSEDATQVREILAKALEFGGLNLQEAAQLTAVKNQELLEEIFVAANKVKEEIYGKRVVLFAPLYISNLCANECLYCAFRAANKDLKRKFLMPKEVANETEVLINQGHKRVLLVAGETYPQNDFQYVLDAIKAVYGVKNARGEIRRINVNLAPLDVEGFKRLKDAAIGTYQLFQETYHRDTYKQVHVAGKKADYDWRLSVFDRAMTAGIDDVGLGVLFGLYDWRFEILALLQHADYLQERFGVGPHTISVPRIEPALGSEVASNPLVVVSDVDFCKLTAILRLAVPYTGIIMSTRESPRVRQQTLPLGVSQISAGSRTDPGGYSDINSSDASQFSLGDHRSLDEVVRDVASLGYMPSFCTACYRLGRTGEDFMCLAKHGKIKKICAPNAIASFVEYLNNYATPETKIVGNNLIQAELASMTSQQLQVTEELLARMKAGQKDVFI
;
A
#
# COMPACT_ATOMS: atom_id res chain seq x y z
N MET A 1 20.44 18.37 -10.25
CA MET A 1 19.16 17.66 -10.41
C MET A 1 18.04 18.64 -10.06
N PRO A 2 16.83 18.51 -10.61
CA PRO A 2 15.67 19.28 -10.16
C PRO A 2 15.42 19.05 -8.67
N THR A 3 14.89 20.06 -7.97
CA THR A 3 14.53 19.96 -6.55
C THR A 3 13.27 19.13 -6.40
N ILE A 4 13.38 17.93 -5.83
CA ILE A 4 12.22 17.06 -5.57
C ILE A 4 11.41 17.58 -4.38
N ILE A 5 12.09 18.07 -3.32
CA ILE A 5 11.47 18.58 -2.09
C ILE A 5 12.03 19.97 -1.78
N ASP A 6 11.14 20.95 -1.64
CA ASP A 6 11.40 22.30 -1.18
C ASP A 6 10.81 22.48 0.23
N GLU A 7 11.64 22.23 1.24
CA GLU A 7 11.26 22.34 2.65
C GLU A 7 10.83 23.77 3.03
N ASN A 8 11.46 24.80 2.46
CA ASN A 8 11.14 26.19 2.74
C ASN A 8 9.73 26.55 2.23
N LYS A 9 9.37 26.08 1.04
CA LYS A 9 8.01 26.22 0.49
C LYS A 9 6.98 25.50 1.37
N ILE A 10 7.28 24.28 1.86
CA ILE A 10 6.39 23.54 2.77
C ILE A 10 6.19 24.31 4.08
N GLN A 11 7.27 24.76 4.72
CA GLN A 11 7.21 25.52 5.97
C GLN A 11 6.45 26.84 5.79
N SER A 12 6.70 27.57 4.69
CA SER A 12 5.97 28.81 4.35
C SER A 12 4.48 28.57 4.16
N VAL A 13 4.09 27.50 3.47
CA VAL A 13 2.69 27.14 3.24
C VAL A 13 2.00 26.69 4.54
N LEU A 14 2.67 25.91 5.39
CA LEU A 14 2.15 25.53 6.72
C LEU A 14 2.01 26.74 7.65
N ALA A 15 2.94 27.69 7.61
CA ALA A 15 2.88 28.93 8.39
C ALA A 15 1.77 29.88 7.91
N ALA A 16 1.36 29.81 6.64
CA ALA A 16 0.20 30.53 6.12
C ALA A 16 -1.13 29.84 6.51
N ALA A 17 -1.19 28.50 6.48
CA ALA A 17 -2.36 27.68 6.81
C ALA A 17 -2.63 27.63 8.33
N THR A 18 -3.08 28.75 8.90
CA THR A 18 -3.25 28.93 10.36
C THR A 18 -4.67 29.24 10.82
N SER A 19 -5.53 29.75 9.93
CA SER A 19 -6.93 30.11 10.22
C SER A 19 -7.91 29.07 9.70
N GLU A 20 -8.84 28.62 10.52
CA GLU A 20 -9.92 27.70 10.12
C GLU A 20 -11.07 28.44 9.41
N ASP A 21 -10.82 28.97 8.20
CA ASP A 21 -11.86 29.57 7.36
C ASP A 21 -12.75 28.46 6.76
N ALA A 22 -13.97 28.35 7.29
CA ALA A 22 -14.98 27.40 6.85
C ALA A 22 -15.41 27.58 5.39
N THR A 23 -15.32 28.80 4.84
CA THR A 23 -15.63 29.09 3.43
C THR A 23 -14.54 28.50 2.54
N GLN A 24 -13.29 28.84 2.83
CA GLN A 24 -12.12 28.35 2.10
C GLN A 24 -12.02 26.82 2.15
N VAL A 25 -12.26 26.20 3.32
CA VAL A 25 -12.29 24.73 3.44
C VAL A 25 -13.36 24.13 2.53
N ARG A 26 -14.57 24.70 2.49
CA ARG A 26 -15.66 24.21 1.63
C ARG A 26 -15.40 24.38 0.14
N GLU A 27 -14.74 25.47 -0.26
CA GLU A 27 -14.26 25.67 -1.65
C GLU A 27 -13.23 24.60 -2.04
N ILE A 28 -12.27 24.30 -1.16
CA ILE A 28 -11.29 23.23 -1.36
C ILE A 28 -11.98 21.86 -1.50
N LEU A 29 -12.97 21.57 -0.66
CA LEU A 29 -13.74 20.32 -0.74
C LEU A 29 -14.59 20.24 -2.01
N ALA A 30 -15.19 21.34 -2.45
CA ALA A 30 -15.92 21.40 -3.72
C ALA A 30 -15.00 21.08 -4.91
N LYS A 31 -13.81 21.69 -4.97
CA LYS A 31 -12.78 21.39 -5.97
C LYS A 31 -12.33 19.92 -5.92
N ALA A 32 -12.10 19.36 -4.73
CA ALA A 32 -11.67 17.97 -4.60
C ALA A 32 -12.71 16.97 -5.15
N LEU A 33 -14.00 17.32 -5.09
CA LEU A 33 -15.10 16.54 -5.65
C LEU A 33 -15.19 16.62 -7.19
N GLU A 34 -14.39 17.45 -7.85
CA GLU A 34 -14.16 17.41 -9.31
C GLU A 34 -13.07 16.40 -9.71
N PHE A 35 -12.45 15.72 -8.71
CA PHE A 35 -11.42 14.68 -8.88
C PHE A 35 -10.12 15.16 -9.56
N GLY A 36 -9.90 16.46 -9.67
CA GLY A 36 -8.67 17.06 -10.21
C GLY A 36 -7.45 17.02 -9.28
N GLY A 37 -7.65 16.70 -7.99
CA GLY A 37 -6.61 16.75 -6.96
C GLY A 37 -6.49 18.13 -6.29
N LEU A 38 -5.57 18.24 -5.32
CA LEU A 38 -5.33 19.44 -4.53
C LEU A 38 -3.86 19.87 -4.64
N ASN A 39 -3.63 21.19 -4.65
CA ASN A 39 -2.28 21.75 -4.54
C ASN A 39 -1.80 21.79 -3.08
N LEU A 40 -0.53 22.18 -2.90
CA LEU A 40 0.12 22.28 -1.58
C LEU A 40 -0.62 23.18 -0.59
N GLN A 41 -1.09 24.36 -1.03
CA GLN A 41 -1.78 25.32 -0.19
C GLN A 41 -3.13 24.78 0.28
N GLU A 42 -3.88 24.17 -0.64
CA GLU A 42 -5.18 23.57 -0.37
C GLU A 42 -5.05 22.37 0.59
N ALA A 43 -4.09 21.48 0.34
CA ALA A 43 -3.81 20.35 1.22
C ALA A 43 -3.36 20.82 2.63
N ALA A 44 -2.50 21.84 2.71
CA ALA A 44 -2.06 22.41 3.98
C ALA A 44 -3.21 23.03 4.78
N GLN A 45 -4.11 23.75 4.10
CA GLN A 45 -5.29 24.33 4.72
C GLN A 45 -6.20 23.25 5.35
N LEU A 46 -6.35 22.08 4.71
CA LEU A 46 -7.06 20.95 5.31
C LEU A 46 -6.34 20.35 6.53
N THR A 47 -5.00 20.43 6.61
CA THR A 47 -4.27 19.94 7.80
C THR A 47 -4.57 20.78 9.05
N ALA A 48 -4.79 22.08 8.86
CA ALA A 48 -4.99 23.07 9.92
C ALA A 48 -6.33 22.90 10.66
N VAL A 49 -7.33 22.29 10.01
CA VAL A 49 -8.68 22.07 10.55
C VAL A 49 -8.66 21.24 11.84
N LYS A 50 -9.30 21.77 12.88
CA LYS A 50 -9.56 21.12 14.18
C LYS A 50 -11.04 21.16 14.55
N ASN A 51 -11.82 22.07 13.97
CA ASN A 51 -13.28 22.09 14.07
C ASN A 51 -13.86 20.74 13.61
N GLN A 52 -14.72 20.16 14.45
CA GLN A 52 -15.26 18.82 14.25
C GLN A 52 -16.22 18.74 13.05
N GLU A 53 -17.03 19.77 12.79
CA GLU A 53 -17.97 19.81 11.66
C GLU A 53 -17.21 19.84 10.33
N LEU A 54 -16.19 20.70 10.21
CA LEU A 54 -15.33 20.77 9.03
C LEU A 54 -14.51 19.49 8.84
N LEU A 55 -14.09 18.83 9.91
CA LEU A 55 -13.42 17.53 9.84
C LEU A 55 -14.34 16.42 9.30
N GLU A 56 -15.61 16.42 9.72
CA GLU A 56 -16.63 15.51 9.19
C GLU A 56 -16.94 15.81 7.70
N GLU A 57 -16.97 17.08 7.30
CA GLU A 57 -17.06 17.47 5.88
C GLU A 57 -15.88 16.93 5.05
N ILE A 58 -14.64 17.02 5.56
CA ILE A 58 -13.44 16.41 4.94
C ILE A 58 -13.61 14.89 4.77
N PHE A 59 -14.08 14.19 5.80
CA PHE A 59 -14.31 12.74 5.77
C PHE A 59 -15.40 12.34 4.76
N VAL A 60 -16.50 13.09 4.70
CA VAL A 60 -17.59 12.88 3.74
C VAL A 60 -17.09 13.11 2.30
N ALA A 61 -16.30 14.15 2.06
CA ALA A 61 -15.71 14.41 0.75
C ALA A 61 -14.74 13.29 0.32
N ALA A 62 -13.86 12.84 1.23
CA ALA A 62 -12.91 11.77 0.93
C ALA A 62 -13.61 10.44 0.60
N ASN A 63 -14.73 10.13 1.29
CA ASN A 63 -15.54 8.96 0.96
C ASN A 63 -16.21 9.08 -0.42
N LYS A 64 -16.73 10.25 -0.80
CA LYS A 64 -17.27 10.49 -2.15
C LYS A 64 -16.21 10.28 -3.24
N VAL A 65 -15.01 10.85 -3.06
CA VAL A 65 -13.89 10.65 -4.01
C VAL A 65 -13.47 9.18 -4.08
N LYS A 66 -13.41 8.48 -2.94
CA LYS A 66 -13.12 7.03 -2.93
C LYS A 66 -14.21 6.24 -3.68
N GLU A 67 -15.48 6.50 -3.39
CA GLU A 67 -16.59 5.75 -3.98
C GLU A 67 -16.74 6.00 -5.48
N GLU A 68 -16.36 7.17 -5.99
CA GLU A 68 -16.41 7.41 -7.43
C GLU A 68 -15.25 6.72 -8.19
N ILE A 69 -14.04 6.74 -7.63
CA ILE A 69 -12.85 6.21 -8.31
C ILE A 69 -12.69 4.70 -8.07
N TYR A 70 -12.79 4.26 -6.82
CA TYR A 70 -12.57 2.87 -6.40
C TYR A 70 -13.86 2.10 -6.12
N GLY A 71 -14.97 2.80 -5.91
CA GLY A 71 -16.18 2.19 -5.37
C GLY A 71 -15.96 1.58 -3.99
N LYS A 72 -16.76 0.57 -3.68
CA LYS A 72 -16.64 -0.23 -2.46
C LYS A 72 -15.51 -1.26 -2.50
N ARG A 73 -14.71 -1.33 -3.58
CA ARG A 73 -13.61 -2.30 -3.70
C ARG A 73 -12.48 -2.04 -2.69
N VAL A 74 -11.93 -3.11 -2.13
CA VAL A 74 -10.71 -3.12 -1.30
C VAL A 74 -9.83 -4.30 -1.73
N VAL A 75 -8.58 -4.03 -2.09
CA VAL A 75 -7.63 -5.06 -2.58
C VAL A 75 -6.90 -5.72 -1.41
N LEU A 76 -6.78 -7.04 -1.40
CA LEU A 76 -6.06 -7.76 -0.35
C LEU A 76 -4.72 -8.31 -0.85
N PHE A 77 -3.69 -8.22 0.00
CA PHE A 77 -2.36 -8.80 -0.21
C PHE A 77 -1.76 -9.28 1.12
N ALA A 78 -0.59 -9.90 1.06
CA ALA A 78 0.23 -10.24 2.22
C ALA A 78 1.68 -9.78 2.01
N PRO A 79 2.38 -9.27 3.04
CA PRO A 79 3.82 -9.09 2.99
C PRO A 79 4.52 -10.45 3.14
N LEU A 80 5.53 -10.73 2.32
CA LEU A 80 6.40 -11.90 2.44
C LEU A 80 7.82 -11.42 2.74
N TYR A 81 8.22 -11.51 4.01
CA TYR A 81 9.58 -11.20 4.42
C TYR A 81 10.50 -12.35 4.01
N ILE A 82 11.51 -12.08 3.18
CA ILE A 82 12.50 -13.09 2.79
C ILE A 82 13.81 -12.96 3.56
N SER A 83 14.14 -11.78 4.10
CA SER A 83 15.37 -11.54 4.86
C SER A 83 15.22 -10.40 5.86
N ASN A 84 15.75 -10.57 7.07
CA ASN A 84 15.96 -9.51 8.06
C ASN A 84 17.44 -9.10 8.24
N LEU A 85 18.30 -9.51 7.30
CA LEU A 85 19.68 -9.06 7.23
C LEU A 85 19.74 -7.60 6.77
N CYS A 86 20.40 -6.74 7.54
CA CYS A 86 20.54 -5.32 7.22
C CYS A 86 21.82 -4.76 7.86
N ALA A 87 22.53 -3.90 7.13
CA ALA A 87 23.74 -3.21 7.57
C ALA A 87 23.49 -1.75 8.03
N ASN A 88 22.23 -1.28 8.00
CA ASN A 88 21.90 0.10 8.37
C ASN A 88 21.54 0.23 9.86
N GLU A 89 21.76 1.42 10.40
CA GLU A 89 21.31 1.84 11.73
C GLU A 89 20.11 2.77 11.64
N CYS A 90 18.93 2.16 11.47
CA CYS A 90 17.64 2.84 11.51
C CYS A 90 17.09 2.79 12.95
N LEU A 91 17.06 3.93 13.66
CA LEU A 91 16.78 3.94 15.11
C LEU A 91 15.37 3.44 15.48
N TYR A 92 14.41 3.49 14.54
CA TYR A 92 13.02 3.05 14.66
C TYR A 92 12.75 1.59 14.21
N CYS A 93 13.77 0.81 13.85
CA CYS A 93 13.58 -0.48 13.19
C CYS A 93 14.27 -1.63 13.93
N ALA A 94 13.56 -2.72 14.21
CA ALA A 94 14.15 -3.91 14.83
C ALA A 94 15.31 -4.49 14.00
N PHE A 95 15.26 -4.38 12.66
CA PHE A 95 16.25 -4.97 11.76
C PHE A 95 17.60 -4.23 11.74
N ARG A 96 17.76 -3.10 12.45
CA ARG A 96 19.04 -2.35 12.53
C ARG A 96 20.22 -3.25 12.91
N ALA A 97 21.40 -3.07 12.32
CA ALA A 97 22.53 -3.99 12.43
C ALA A 97 23.07 -4.17 13.87
N ALA A 98 22.96 -3.14 14.71
CA ALA A 98 23.37 -3.15 16.11
C ALA A 98 22.44 -3.98 17.00
N ASN A 99 21.17 -4.21 16.61
CA ASN A 99 20.26 -5.05 17.38
C ASN A 99 20.75 -6.51 17.35
N LYS A 100 21.17 -7.01 18.52
CA LYS A 100 21.66 -8.39 18.71
C LYS A 100 20.61 -9.31 19.32
N ASP A 101 19.51 -8.76 19.85
CA ASP A 101 18.40 -9.51 20.41
C ASP A 101 17.50 -10.09 19.32
N LEU A 102 17.49 -9.46 18.13
CA LEU A 102 16.80 -9.98 16.94
C LEU A 102 17.52 -11.18 16.32
N LYS A 103 16.81 -12.31 16.19
CA LYS A 103 17.29 -13.49 15.48
C LYS A 103 17.44 -13.22 13.98
N ARG A 104 18.67 -13.29 13.46
CA ARG A 104 18.95 -13.08 12.03
C ARG A 104 18.55 -14.30 11.20
N LYS A 105 17.76 -14.08 10.15
CA LYS A 105 17.20 -15.11 9.27
C LYS A 105 17.02 -14.56 7.85
N PHE A 106 17.29 -15.42 6.89
CA PHE A 106 16.95 -15.25 5.48
C PHE A 106 16.44 -16.59 4.96
N LEU A 107 15.59 -16.57 3.93
CA LEU A 107 14.96 -17.77 3.38
C LEU A 107 15.67 -18.22 2.12
N MET A 108 16.04 -19.50 2.04
CA MET A 108 16.47 -20.13 0.79
C MET A 108 15.29 -20.27 -0.19
N PRO A 109 15.51 -20.41 -1.51
CA PRO A 109 14.41 -20.46 -2.49
C PRO A 109 13.35 -21.55 -2.20
N LYS A 110 13.73 -22.69 -1.59
CA LYS A 110 12.80 -23.73 -1.15
C LYS A 110 11.90 -23.28 0.01
N GLU A 111 12.43 -22.49 0.94
CA GLU A 111 11.66 -21.91 2.06
C GLU A 111 10.74 -20.80 1.56
N VAL A 112 11.21 -19.95 0.64
CA VAL A 112 10.36 -18.96 -0.05
C VAL A 112 9.18 -19.64 -0.77
N ALA A 113 9.42 -20.77 -1.44
CA ALA A 113 8.35 -21.56 -2.05
C ALA A 113 7.37 -22.14 -1.02
N ASN A 114 7.86 -22.62 0.13
CA ASN A 114 7.01 -23.12 1.22
C ASN A 114 6.10 -22.03 1.81
N GLU A 115 6.64 -20.85 2.12
CA GLU A 115 5.85 -19.69 2.56
C GLU A 115 4.80 -19.28 1.52
N THR A 116 5.18 -19.32 0.23
CA THR A 116 4.28 -19.02 -0.88
C THR A 116 3.14 -20.03 -0.99
N GLU A 117 3.41 -21.31 -0.78
CA GLU A 117 2.37 -22.34 -0.75
C GLU A 117 1.38 -22.11 0.41
N VAL A 118 1.86 -21.76 1.60
CA VAL A 118 0.97 -21.39 2.73
C VAL A 118 0.08 -20.20 2.34
N LEU A 119 0.64 -19.14 1.76
CA LEU A 119 -0.10 -17.95 1.29
C LEU A 119 -1.15 -18.29 0.22
N ILE A 120 -0.79 -19.13 -0.76
CA ILE A 120 -1.71 -19.62 -1.79
C ILE A 120 -2.85 -20.43 -1.15
N ASN A 121 -2.55 -21.25 -0.15
CA ASN A 121 -3.51 -22.10 0.57
C ASN A 121 -4.43 -21.30 1.52
N GLN A 122 -3.99 -20.15 2.02
CA GLN A 122 -4.85 -19.20 2.74
C GLN A 122 -5.82 -18.46 1.79
N GLY A 123 -5.41 -18.25 0.54
CA GLY A 123 -6.23 -17.64 -0.51
C GLY A 123 -5.63 -16.40 -1.17
N HIS A 124 -4.44 -15.96 -0.75
CA HIS A 124 -3.76 -14.83 -1.37
C HIS A 124 -3.47 -15.07 -2.86
N LYS A 125 -3.44 -13.96 -3.62
CA LYS A 125 -3.05 -13.89 -5.05
C LYS A 125 -2.05 -12.76 -5.31
N ARG A 126 -1.74 -11.95 -4.29
CA ARG A 126 -0.90 -10.75 -4.34
C ARG A 126 0.03 -10.76 -3.14
N VAL A 127 1.32 -10.56 -3.39
CA VAL A 127 2.36 -10.54 -2.36
C VAL A 127 3.15 -9.23 -2.46
N LEU A 128 3.55 -8.69 -1.31
CA LEU A 128 4.58 -7.66 -1.20
C LEU A 128 5.84 -8.32 -0.65
N LEU A 129 6.83 -8.60 -1.49
CA LEU A 129 8.10 -9.21 -1.07
C LEU A 129 8.97 -8.14 -0.37
N VAL A 130 9.45 -8.43 0.83
CA VAL A 130 10.20 -7.49 1.69
C VAL A 130 11.53 -8.10 2.10
N ALA A 131 12.60 -7.30 2.05
CA ALA A 131 13.92 -7.66 2.55
C ALA A 131 14.64 -6.46 3.19
N GLY A 132 15.52 -6.73 4.15
CA GLY A 132 16.53 -5.75 4.56
C GLY A 132 17.56 -5.46 3.46
N GLU A 133 18.40 -4.45 3.66
CA GLU A 133 19.37 -3.97 2.65
C GLU A 133 20.64 -4.84 2.53
N THR A 134 20.69 -5.99 3.20
CA THR A 134 21.80 -6.94 3.09
C THR A 134 21.28 -8.29 2.61
N TYR A 135 21.95 -8.85 1.62
CA TYR A 135 21.60 -10.13 1.02
C TYR A 135 22.67 -11.18 1.34
N PRO A 136 22.32 -12.48 1.38
CA PRO A 136 23.31 -13.55 1.42
C PRO A 136 24.36 -13.35 0.31
N GLN A 137 25.64 -13.50 0.66
CA GLN A 137 26.78 -13.26 -0.24
C GLN A 137 26.87 -11.83 -0.83
N ASN A 138 26.05 -10.88 -0.35
CA ASN A 138 25.84 -9.54 -0.90
C ASN A 138 25.36 -9.51 -2.37
N ASP A 139 24.75 -10.59 -2.87
CA ASP A 139 24.25 -10.65 -4.25
C ASP A 139 22.75 -10.34 -4.33
N PHE A 140 22.38 -9.42 -5.23
CA PHE A 140 20.99 -9.12 -5.55
C PHE A 140 20.27 -10.29 -6.26
N GLN A 141 21.01 -11.25 -6.84
CA GLN A 141 20.45 -12.48 -7.42
C GLN A 141 19.57 -13.23 -6.42
N TYR A 142 19.89 -13.16 -5.12
CA TYR A 142 19.05 -13.69 -4.03
C TYR A 142 17.58 -13.25 -4.12
N VAL A 143 17.34 -11.97 -4.42
CA VAL A 143 15.99 -11.40 -4.53
C VAL A 143 15.30 -11.89 -5.80
N LEU A 144 16.03 -11.99 -6.91
CA LEU A 144 15.51 -12.47 -8.19
C LEU A 144 15.14 -13.96 -8.12
N ASP A 145 15.95 -14.77 -7.44
CA ASP A 145 15.67 -16.19 -7.16
C ASP A 145 14.46 -16.36 -6.24
N ALA A 146 14.28 -15.47 -5.26
CA ALA A 146 13.08 -15.44 -4.43
C ALA A 146 11.82 -15.08 -5.24
N ILE A 147 11.87 -14.05 -6.10
CA ILE A 147 10.76 -13.68 -7.00
C ILE A 147 10.41 -14.85 -7.93
N LYS A 148 11.42 -15.50 -8.51
CA LYS A 148 11.26 -16.69 -9.35
C LYS A 148 10.65 -17.87 -8.58
N ALA A 149 11.04 -18.08 -7.32
CA ALA A 149 10.45 -19.10 -6.46
C ALA A 149 8.96 -18.82 -6.22
N VAL A 150 8.58 -17.59 -5.86
CA VAL A 150 7.17 -17.20 -5.62
C VAL A 150 6.30 -17.43 -6.87
N TYR A 151 6.73 -16.97 -8.06
CA TYR A 151 5.98 -17.20 -9.31
C TYR A 151 6.01 -18.67 -9.77
N GLY A 152 7.00 -19.46 -9.33
CA GLY A 152 7.09 -20.89 -9.60
C GLY A 152 6.10 -21.74 -8.82
N VAL A 153 5.55 -21.26 -7.70
CA VAL A 153 4.58 -22.04 -6.91
C VAL A 153 3.18 -21.95 -7.49
N LYS A 154 2.67 -23.10 -7.93
CA LYS A 154 1.28 -23.31 -8.34
C LYS A 154 0.77 -24.61 -7.77
N ASN A 155 -0.40 -24.61 -7.17
CA ASN A 155 -1.04 -25.83 -6.66
C ASN A 155 -2.53 -25.88 -7.02
N ALA A 156 -3.24 -26.92 -6.60
CA ALA A 156 -4.65 -27.13 -6.94
C ALA A 156 -5.57 -25.97 -6.50
N ARG A 157 -5.18 -25.19 -5.48
CA ARG A 157 -5.95 -24.06 -4.96
C ARG A 157 -5.63 -22.77 -5.71
N GLY A 158 -4.38 -22.49 -6.08
CA GLY A 158 -4.04 -21.33 -6.90
C GLY A 158 -2.55 -21.06 -7.12
N GLU A 159 -2.24 -19.78 -7.37
CA GLU A 159 -0.91 -19.22 -7.65
C GLU A 159 -0.85 -17.76 -7.15
N ILE A 160 0.36 -17.22 -6.95
CA ILE A 160 0.55 -15.77 -6.81
C ILE A 160 0.60 -15.12 -8.20
N ARG A 161 -0.19 -14.06 -8.40
CA ARG A 161 -0.47 -13.42 -9.69
C ARG A 161 0.17 -12.05 -9.87
N ARG A 162 0.66 -11.44 -8.78
CA ARG A 162 1.43 -10.18 -8.78
C ARG A 162 2.31 -10.10 -7.54
N ILE A 163 3.59 -9.85 -7.75
CA ILE A 163 4.57 -9.57 -6.68
C ILE A 163 4.92 -8.08 -6.74
N ASN A 164 4.47 -7.31 -5.76
CA ASN A 164 5.08 -6.02 -5.46
C ASN A 164 6.35 -6.26 -4.63
N VAL A 165 7.28 -5.31 -4.61
CA VAL A 165 8.51 -5.44 -3.82
C VAL A 165 8.78 -4.18 -3.01
N ASN A 166 9.23 -4.33 -1.77
CA ASN A 166 9.74 -3.25 -0.92
C ASN A 166 11.19 -3.58 -0.55
N LEU A 167 12.11 -2.92 -1.24
CA LEU A 167 13.55 -3.19 -1.24
C LEU A 167 14.29 -1.86 -1.21
N ALA A 168 15.50 -1.85 -0.62
CA ALA A 168 16.37 -0.68 -0.60
C ALA A 168 16.70 -0.13 -2.01
N PRO A 169 17.14 1.13 -2.14
CA PRO A 169 17.43 1.73 -3.44
C PRO A 169 18.48 0.94 -4.24
N LEU A 170 18.18 0.69 -5.51
CA LEU A 170 19.10 0.09 -6.48
C LEU A 170 19.66 1.17 -7.43
N ASP A 171 20.63 0.78 -8.26
CA ASP A 171 20.97 1.51 -9.46
C ASP A 171 20.03 1.13 -10.63
N VAL A 172 20.20 1.78 -11.78
CA VAL A 172 19.35 1.56 -12.96
C VAL A 172 19.46 0.11 -13.47
N GLU A 173 20.63 -0.52 -13.36
CA GLU A 173 20.84 -1.90 -13.84
C GLU A 173 20.20 -2.93 -12.91
N GLY A 174 20.28 -2.75 -11.59
CA GLY A 174 19.51 -3.51 -10.62
C GLY A 174 18.01 -3.37 -10.83
N PHE A 175 17.53 -2.17 -11.18
CA PHE A 175 16.12 -1.96 -11.52
C PHE A 175 15.69 -2.60 -12.85
N LYS A 176 16.54 -2.66 -13.87
CA LYS A 176 16.25 -3.44 -15.10
C LYS A 176 16.09 -4.93 -14.80
N ARG A 177 17.05 -5.52 -14.08
CA ARG A 177 16.98 -6.93 -13.63
C ARG A 177 15.69 -7.21 -12.83
N LEU A 178 15.21 -6.22 -12.07
CA LEU A 178 13.97 -6.30 -11.31
C LEU A 178 12.71 -6.16 -12.19
N LYS A 179 12.73 -5.32 -13.23
CA LYS A 179 11.67 -5.25 -14.26
C LYS A 179 11.58 -6.54 -15.05
N ASP A 180 12.73 -7.11 -15.46
CA ASP A 180 12.83 -8.40 -16.17
C ASP A 180 12.29 -9.57 -15.33
N ALA A 181 12.41 -9.49 -14.00
CA ALA A 181 11.80 -10.43 -13.05
C ALA A 181 10.28 -10.26 -12.88
N ALA A 182 9.64 -9.42 -13.70
CA ALA A 182 8.19 -9.22 -13.75
C ALA A 182 7.57 -8.86 -12.38
N ILE A 183 8.13 -7.84 -11.70
CA ILE A 183 7.44 -7.23 -10.56
C ILE A 183 6.19 -6.46 -11.00
N GLY A 184 5.27 -6.24 -10.05
CA GLY A 184 4.18 -5.28 -10.14
C GLY A 184 4.66 -3.88 -9.77
N THR A 185 4.57 -3.50 -8.49
CA THR A 185 5.02 -2.19 -8.00
C THR A 185 6.36 -2.27 -7.29
N TYR A 186 7.29 -1.35 -7.58
CA TYR A 186 8.43 -1.06 -6.70
C TYR A 186 8.02 -0.04 -5.64
N GLN A 187 8.12 -0.40 -4.36
CA GLN A 187 7.74 0.44 -3.24
C GLN A 187 8.96 0.86 -2.42
N LEU A 188 9.10 2.15 -2.14
CA LEU A 188 10.06 2.68 -1.16
C LEU A 188 9.45 3.86 -0.40
N PHE A 189 9.70 3.93 0.89
CA PHE A 189 8.91 4.75 1.81
C PHE A 189 9.40 6.21 1.98
N GLN A 190 10.67 6.51 1.70
CA GLN A 190 11.40 7.67 2.21
C GLN A 190 11.47 7.76 3.76
N GLU A 191 10.52 7.19 4.50
CA GLU A 191 10.34 7.24 5.97
C GLU A 191 10.02 8.63 6.51
N THR A 192 10.86 9.62 6.22
CA THR A 192 10.66 11.03 6.56
C THR A 192 11.33 11.89 5.49
N TYR A 193 10.62 12.90 5.01
CA TYR A 193 11.14 13.85 4.04
C TYR A 193 11.96 14.96 4.68
N HIS A 194 11.80 15.22 5.99
CA HIS A 194 12.55 16.26 6.69
C HIS A 194 14.02 15.84 6.86
N ARG A 195 14.94 16.54 6.18
CA ARG A 195 16.36 16.15 6.08
C ARG A 195 17.04 15.99 7.44
N ASP A 196 16.80 16.89 8.38
CA ASP A 196 17.43 16.83 9.70
C ASP A 196 16.93 15.66 10.54
N THR A 197 15.62 15.37 10.51
CA THR A 197 15.08 14.16 11.17
C THR A 197 15.62 12.90 10.50
N TYR A 198 15.65 12.87 9.16
CA TYR A 198 16.20 11.73 8.42
C TYR A 198 17.62 11.39 8.86
N LYS A 199 18.49 12.40 8.98
CA LYS A 199 19.87 12.25 9.46
C LYS A 199 19.95 11.77 10.91
N GLN A 200 19.04 12.23 11.77
CA GLN A 200 18.99 11.81 13.17
C GLN A 200 18.57 10.33 13.33
N VAL A 201 17.68 9.82 12.48
CA VAL A 201 17.13 8.45 12.62
C VAL A 201 17.80 7.40 11.73
N HIS A 202 18.64 7.80 10.76
CA HIS A 202 19.44 6.92 9.89
C HIS A 202 20.94 7.16 10.12
N VAL A 203 21.48 6.67 11.24
CA VAL A 203 22.80 7.10 11.73
C VAL A 203 23.99 6.38 11.09
N ALA A 204 23.77 5.27 10.38
CA ALA A 204 24.82 4.54 9.64
C ALA A 204 24.25 3.63 8.55
N GLY A 205 25.13 3.22 7.63
CA GLY A 205 24.81 2.39 6.46
C GLY A 205 24.40 3.21 5.23
N LYS A 206 24.16 2.53 4.10
CA LYS A 206 23.81 3.18 2.82
C LYS A 206 22.54 4.03 2.92
N LYS A 207 21.58 3.65 3.77
CA LYS A 207 20.34 4.39 3.98
C LYS A 207 20.56 5.77 4.62
N ALA A 208 21.72 6.06 5.22
CA ALA A 208 22.05 7.40 5.72
C ALA A 208 22.14 8.47 4.60
N ASP A 209 22.37 8.06 3.34
CA ASP A 209 22.32 8.95 2.19
C ASP A 209 20.86 9.27 1.82
N TYR A 210 20.43 10.48 2.20
CA TYR A 210 19.10 11.01 1.91
C TYR A 210 18.86 11.18 0.41
N ASP A 211 19.83 11.73 -0.33
CA ASP A 211 19.64 12.11 -1.74
C ASP A 211 19.69 10.90 -2.67
N TRP A 212 20.53 9.91 -2.37
CA TRP A 212 20.50 8.59 -3.01
C TRP A 212 19.14 7.90 -2.86
N ARG A 213 18.52 8.04 -1.68
CA ARG A 213 17.22 7.45 -1.38
C ARG A 213 16.04 8.21 -1.98
N LEU A 214 16.03 9.54 -1.89
CA LEU A 214 14.97 10.38 -2.44
C LEU A 214 14.89 10.24 -3.97
N SER A 215 16.04 10.25 -4.66
CA SER A 215 16.15 10.10 -6.11
C SER A 215 15.96 8.66 -6.63
N VAL A 216 15.50 7.72 -5.81
CA VAL A 216 15.36 6.30 -6.21
C VAL A 216 14.38 6.11 -7.37
N PHE A 217 13.27 6.85 -7.37
CA PHE A 217 12.20 6.65 -8.32
C PHE A 217 12.57 7.14 -9.72
N ASP A 218 13.46 8.14 -9.83
CA ASP A 218 14.13 8.46 -11.10
C ASP A 218 14.76 7.21 -11.71
N ARG A 219 15.52 6.44 -10.92
CA ARG A 219 16.27 5.28 -11.39
C ARG A 219 15.35 4.10 -11.72
N ALA A 220 14.32 3.88 -10.91
CA ALA A 220 13.31 2.85 -11.16
C ALA A 220 12.51 3.14 -12.44
N MET A 221 12.02 4.36 -12.63
CA MET A 221 11.23 4.75 -13.81
C MET A 221 12.10 4.85 -15.07
N THR A 222 13.36 5.31 -14.96
CA THR A 222 14.34 5.25 -16.06
C THR A 222 14.66 3.80 -16.49
N ALA A 223 14.58 2.84 -15.57
CA ALA A 223 14.69 1.42 -15.87
C ALA A 223 13.40 0.77 -16.40
N GLY A 224 12.33 1.57 -16.60
CA GLY A 224 11.03 1.11 -17.10
C GLY A 224 10.08 0.56 -16.05
N ILE A 225 10.35 0.72 -14.74
CA ILE A 225 9.38 0.41 -13.68
C ILE A 225 8.44 1.61 -13.53
N ASP A 226 7.27 1.47 -14.13
CA ASP A 226 6.20 2.46 -14.28
C ASP A 226 5.20 2.46 -13.11
N ASP A 227 4.92 1.30 -12.51
CA ASP A 227 4.19 1.20 -11.25
C ASP A 227 5.17 1.42 -10.06
N VAL A 228 5.21 2.63 -9.49
CA VAL A 228 5.99 2.94 -8.27
C VAL A 228 5.10 3.27 -7.06
N GLY A 229 5.63 3.10 -5.84
CA GLY A 229 4.90 3.37 -4.60
C GLY A 229 5.72 4.14 -3.56
N LEU A 230 5.22 5.31 -3.16
CA LEU A 230 5.74 6.13 -2.06
C LEU A 230 5.19 5.63 -0.70
N GLY A 231 5.64 6.19 0.41
CA GLY A 231 4.85 6.15 1.66
C GLY A 231 5.60 6.42 2.96
N VAL A 232 5.24 7.46 3.70
CA VAL A 232 5.95 7.95 4.90
C VAL A 232 5.74 7.03 6.12
N LEU A 233 6.76 6.93 6.99
CA LEU A 233 6.63 6.34 8.32
C LEU A 233 6.17 7.41 9.32
N PHE A 234 4.87 7.51 9.50
CA PHE A 234 4.25 8.53 10.34
C PHE A 234 4.63 8.36 11.80
N GLY A 235 5.12 9.45 12.40
CA GLY A 235 5.58 9.54 13.79
C GLY A 235 7.09 9.78 13.97
N LEU A 236 7.85 9.85 12.87
CA LEU A 236 9.23 10.35 12.89
C LEU A 236 9.31 11.90 12.91
N TYR A 237 8.36 12.57 12.23
CA TYR A 237 8.28 14.02 12.13
C TYR A 237 6.81 14.48 12.03
N ASP A 238 6.58 15.78 11.90
CA ASP A 238 5.26 16.37 11.73
C ASP A 238 4.56 15.82 10.49
N TRP A 239 3.46 15.09 10.71
CA TRP A 239 2.68 14.46 9.65
C TRP A 239 2.18 15.44 8.58
N ARG A 240 2.02 16.73 8.94
CA ARG A 240 1.55 17.79 8.05
C ARG A 240 2.63 18.17 7.04
N PHE A 241 3.87 18.32 7.49
CA PHE A 241 5.03 18.49 6.62
C PHE A 241 5.20 17.27 5.71
N GLU A 242 5.12 16.07 6.30
CA GLU A 242 5.35 14.83 5.58
C GLU A 242 4.34 14.58 4.44
N ILE A 243 3.05 14.89 4.62
CA ILE A 243 2.10 14.75 3.51
C ILE A 243 2.36 15.78 2.39
N LEU A 244 2.77 17.01 2.73
CA LEU A 244 3.04 18.04 1.72
C LEU A 244 4.32 17.73 0.93
N ALA A 245 5.34 17.18 1.59
CA ALA A 245 6.53 16.66 0.93
C ALA A 245 6.21 15.45 0.04
N LEU A 246 5.33 14.56 0.49
CA LEU A 246 4.85 13.44 -0.30
C LEU A 246 4.08 13.91 -1.55
N LEU A 247 3.25 14.97 -1.45
CA LEU A 247 2.60 15.58 -2.60
C LEU A 247 3.61 16.19 -3.59
N GLN A 248 4.62 16.93 -3.11
CA GLN A 248 5.71 17.41 -3.98
C GLN A 248 6.40 16.27 -4.73
N HIS A 249 6.66 15.15 -4.07
CA HIS A 249 7.26 13.99 -4.70
C HIS A 249 6.31 13.33 -5.73
N ALA A 250 5.01 13.27 -5.45
CA ALA A 250 4.01 12.76 -6.39
C ALA A 250 3.87 13.64 -7.64
N ASP A 251 3.82 14.95 -7.46
CA ASP A 251 3.80 15.95 -8.54
C ASP A 251 5.08 15.88 -9.37
N TYR A 252 6.25 15.82 -8.73
CA TYR A 252 7.54 15.68 -9.40
C TYR A 252 7.60 14.45 -10.33
N LEU A 253 7.09 13.29 -9.90
CA LEU A 253 7.03 12.09 -10.75
C LEU A 253 6.05 12.29 -11.92
N GLN A 254 4.89 12.89 -11.65
CA GLN A 254 3.87 13.21 -12.67
C GLN A 254 4.37 14.21 -13.72
N GLU A 255 5.14 15.23 -13.33
CA GLU A 255 5.76 16.21 -14.23
C GLU A 255 6.91 15.59 -15.04
N ARG A 256 7.75 14.76 -14.41
CA ARG A 256 8.97 14.25 -15.04
C ARG A 256 8.75 13.01 -15.91
N PHE A 257 7.82 12.14 -15.54
CA PHE A 257 7.62 10.82 -16.16
C PHE A 257 6.22 10.62 -16.75
N GLY A 258 5.37 11.66 -16.77
CA GLY A 258 3.99 11.57 -17.30
C GLY A 258 3.00 10.83 -16.39
N VAL A 259 3.48 10.19 -15.32
CA VAL A 259 2.68 9.44 -14.36
C VAL A 259 3.21 9.60 -12.93
N GLY A 260 2.33 9.97 -12.00
CA GLY A 260 2.59 9.96 -10.56
C GLY A 260 2.62 8.54 -9.97
N PRO A 261 2.77 8.38 -8.64
CA PRO A 261 2.88 7.07 -8.01
C PRO A 261 1.59 6.25 -8.14
N HIS A 262 1.72 4.94 -8.38
CA HIS A 262 0.59 4.01 -8.39
C HIS A 262 0.00 3.83 -6.98
N THR A 263 0.84 3.88 -5.94
CA THR A 263 0.40 3.73 -4.54
C THR A 263 1.13 4.64 -3.56
N ILE A 264 0.45 4.94 -2.45
CA ILE A 264 1.03 5.56 -1.24
C ILE A 264 0.73 4.63 -0.06
N SER A 265 1.78 4.20 0.64
CA SER A 265 1.66 3.53 1.94
C SER A 265 1.62 4.55 3.07
N VAL A 266 0.80 4.30 4.09
CA VAL A 266 0.68 5.19 5.26
C VAL A 266 0.98 4.47 6.59
N PRO A 267 2.14 3.78 6.75
CA PRO A 267 2.46 3.13 8.01
C PRO A 267 2.65 4.14 9.14
N ARG A 268 1.95 3.99 10.27
CA ARG A 268 2.41 4.56 11.55
C ARG A 268 3.58 3.75 12.11
N ILE A 269 4.46 4.43 12.83
CA ILE A 269 5.48 3.79 13.64
C ILE A 269 4.82 2.93 14.73
N GLU A 270 5.33 1.72 14.91
CA GLU A 270 4.80 0.71 15.82
C GLU A 270 5.97 0.15 16.64
N PRO A 271 5.76 -0.29 17.90
CA PRO A 271 6.81 -0.84 18.74
C PRO A 271 7.60 -1.94 18.04
N ALA A 272 8.92 -1.93 18.23
CA ALA A 272 9.85 -2.83 17.58
C ALA A 272 10.96 -3.25 18.57
N LEU A 273 11.35 -4.53 18.54
CA LEU A 273 12.37 -5.08 19.42
C LEU A 273 13.69 -4.29 19.29
N GLY A 274 14.30 -3.92 20.42
CA GLY A 274 15.58 -3.21 20.45
C GLY A 274 15.55 -1.78 19.89
N SER A 275 14.38 -1.13 19.84
CA SER A 275 14.20 0.19 19.25
C SER A 275 13.40 1.14 20.15
N GLU A 276 14.11 2.02 20.86
CA GLU A 276 13.49 3.03 21.74
C GLU A 276 12.61 4.02 20.97
N VAL A 277 13.05 4.47 19.79
CA VAL A 277 12.28 5.40 18.92
C VAL A 277 11.00 4.75 18.39
N ALA A 278 10.95 3.42 18.26
CA ALA A 278 9.72 2.72 17.88
C ALA A 278 8.71 2.63 19.02
N SER A 279 9.19 2.45 20.26
CA SER A 279 8.35 2.42 21.46
C SER A 279 7.91 3.82 21.91
N ASN A 280 8.74 4.84 21.66
CA ASN A 280 8.52 6.24 22.03
C ASN A 280 8.75 7.12 20.77
N PRO A 281 7.73 7.30 19.92
CA PRO A 281 7.89 8.02 18.66
C PRO A 281 8.14 9.51 18.87
N LEU A 282 8.94 10.10 17.97
CA LEU A 282 9.34 11.52 18.04
C LEU A 282 8.12 12.47 17.92
N VAL A 283 7.10 12.05 17.16
CA VAL A 283 5.81 12.72 17.04
C VAL A 283 4.70 11.69 17.20
N VAL A 284 3.75 11.93 18.09
CA VAL A 284 2.56 11.07 18.22
C VAL A 284 1.53 11.47 17.17
N VAL A 285 1.08 10.53 16.35
CA VAL A 285 0.01 10.75 15.35
C VAL A 285 -1.26 10.07 15.86
N SER A 286 -2.21 10.87 16.34
CA SER A 286 -3.49 10.39 16.88
C SER A 286 -4.32 9.65 15.83
N ASP A 287 -5.26 8.80 16.25
CA ASP A 287 -6.17 8.11 15.32
C ASP A 287 -7.01 9.11 14.48
N VAL A 288 -7.33 10.27 15.06
CA VAL A 288 -8.08 11.34 14.39
C VAL A 288 -7.21 12.03 13.33
N ASP A 289 -5.95 12.36 13.65
CA ASP A 289 -5.00 12.92 12.69
C ASP A 289 -4.63 11.90 11.59
N PHE A 290 -4.55 10.62 11.94
CA PHE A 290 -4.28 9.54 10.98
C PHE A 290 -5.46 9.33 10.01
N CYS A 291 -6.69 9.45 10.51
CA CYS A 291 -7.89 9.52 9.67
C CYS A 291 -7.86 10.78 8.78
N LYS A 292 -7.53 11.95 9.35
CA LYS A 292 -7.44 13.23 8.63
C LYS A 292 -6.41 13.19 7.50
N LEU A 293 -5.17 12.73 7.76
CA LEU A 293 -4.14 12.64 6.73
C LEU A 293 -4.50 11.64 5.63
N THR A 294 -5.18 10.53 5.98
CA THR A 294 -5.67 9.56 4.99
C THR A 294 -6.72 10.19 4.06
N ALA A 295 -7.67 10.95 4.63
CA ALA A 295 -8.67 11.69 3.88
C ALA A 295 -8.05 12.76 2.97
N ILE A 296 -7.10 13.56 3.49
CA ILE A 296 -6.40 14.59 2.72
C ILE A 296 -5.64 13.96 1.54
N LEU A 297 -4.92 12.85 1.74
CA LEU A 297 -4.24 12.14 0.65
C LEU A 297 -5.22 11.63 -0.42
N ARG A 298 -6.41 11.14 -0.04
CA ARG A 298 -7.44 10.72 -1.00
C ARG A 298 -8.00 11.90 -1.81
N LEU A 299 -8.18 13.06 -1.19
CA LEU A 299 -8.63 14.28 -1.85
C LEU A 299 -7.54 14.86 -2.78
N ALA A 300 -6.28 14.85 -2.34
CA ALA A 300 -5.16 15.46 -3.06
C ALA A 300 -4.66 14.64 -4.25
N VAL A 301 -4.56 13.31 -4.12
CA VAL A 301 -4.11 12.40 -5.20
C VAL A 301 -5.18 11.33 -5.50
N PRO A 302 -6.32 11.75 -6.09
CA PRO A 302 -7.54 10.93 -6.23
C PRO A 302 -7.33 9.56 -6.88
N TYR A 303 -6.43 9.46 -7.87
CA TYR A 303 -6.18 8.22 -8.61
C TYR A 303 -5.08 7.33 -8.03
N THR A 304 -4.35 7.78 -7.00
CA THR A 304 -3.31 7.00 -6.35
C THR A 304 -3.90 6.06 -5.30
N GLY A 305 -3.47 4.80 -5.28
CA GLY A 305 -3.96 3.81 -4.34
C GLY A 305 -3.37 3.97 -2.95
N ILE A 306 -4.19 4.17 -1.91
CA ILE A 306 -3.71 4.20 -0.52
C ILE A 306 -3.64 2.76 0.01
N ILE A 307 -2.51 2.41 0.64
CA ILE A 307 -2.21 1.11 1.25
C ILE A 307 -2.25 1.24 2.78
N MET A 308 -3.08 0.42 3.42
CA MET A 308 -3.11 0.26 4.88
C MET A 308 -2.56 -1.10 5.30
N SER A 309 -1.66 -1.12 6.27
CA SER A 309 -1.04 -2.35 6.76
C SER A 309 -1.63 -2.83 8.09
N THR A 310 -1.30 -4.06 8.48
CA THR A 310 -1.58 -4.66 9.79
C THR A 310 -0.76 -4.07 10.95
N ARG A 311 -0.06 -2.94 10.74
CA ARG A 311 0.36 -2.04 11.84
C ARG A 311 -0.86 -1.55 12.60
N GLU A 312 -1.89 -1.15 11.85
CA GLU A 312 -3.11 -0.58 12.42
C GLU A 312 -4.04 -1.62 13.04
N SER A 313 -4.70 -1.24 14.13
CA SER A 313 -5.75 -2.04 14.76
C SER A 313 -6.98 -2.23 13.85
N PRO A 314 -7.77 -3.31 14.02
CA PRO A 314 -9.02 -3.51 13.30
C PRO A 314 -9.91 -2.26 13.24
N ARG A 315 -10.07 -1.56 14.37
CA ARG A 315 -10.88 -0.34 14.48
C ARG A 315 -10.39 0.77 13.53
N VAL A 316 -9.11 1.13 13.59
CA VAL A 316 -8.55 2.21 12.75
C VAL A 316 -8.59 1.82 11.27
N ARG A 317 -8.36 0.54 10.96
CA ARG A 317 -8.50 0.00 9.60
C ARG A 317 -9.92 0.16 9.07
N GLN A 318 -10.94 -0.16 9.86
CA GLN A 318 -12.35 0.03 9.48
C GLN A 318 -12.67 1.52 9.28
N GLN A 319 -12.23 2.40 10.19
CA GLN A 319 -12.45 3.85 10.09
C GLN A 319 -11.79 4.47 8.85
N THR A 320 -10.65 3.94 8.39
CA THR A 320 -9.91 4.46 7.23
C THR A 320 -10.38 3.87 5.88
N LEU A 321 -11.19 2.80 5.86
CA LEU A 321 -11.82 2.29 4.63
C LEU A 321 -12.61 3.36 3.87
N PRO A 322 -13.57 4.11 4.46
CA PRO A 322 -14.28 5.18 3.74
C PRO A 322 -13.33 6.34 3.36
N LEU A 323 -12.30 6.62 4.16
CA LEU A 323 -11.45 7.80 4.01
C LEU A 323 -10.46 7.71 2.85
N GLY A 324 -10.34 6.56 2.18
CA GLY A 324 -9.59 6.44 0.92
C GLY A 324 -8.74 5.19 0.76
N VAL A 325 -8.64 4.35 1.79
CA VAL A 325 -7.87 3.10 1.72
C VAL A 325 -8.39 2.20 0.60
N SER A 326 -7.48 1.78 -0.27
CA SER A 326 -7.79 1.03 -1.50
C SER A 326 -7.21 -0.38 -1.51
N GLN A 327 -6.11 -0.60 -0.78
CA GLN A 327 -5.48 -1.90 -0.61
C GLN A 327 -5.12 -2.10 0.86
N ILE A 328 -5.26 -3.33 1.37
CA ILE A 328 -4.95 -3.70 2.74
C ILE A 328 -4.13 -5.00 2.81
N SER A 329 -3.22 -5.10 3.77
CA SER A 329 -2.61 -6.40 4.09
C SER A 329 -3.52 -7.20 5.03
N ALA A 330 -3.56 -8.53 4.90
CA ALA A 330 -4.36 -9.40 5.76
C ALA A 330 -3.59 -10.68 6.10
N GLY A 331 -3.91 -11.34 7.22
CA GLY A 331 -3.21 -12.54 7.69
C GLY A 331 -1.68 -12.36 7.75
N SER A 332 -1.20 -11.16 8.07
CA SER A 332 0.18 -10.76 7.78
C SER A 332 1.20 -11.29 8.80
N ARG A 333 2.42 -11.54 8.34
CA ARG A 333 3.60 -11.84 9.17
C ARG A 333 4.70 -10.82 8.89
N THR A 334 5.51 -10.50 9.89
CA THR A 334 6.52 -9.42 9.82
C THR A 334 7.97 -9.91 9.97
N ASP A 335 8.14 -11.22 9.92
CA ASP A 335 9.36 -11.98 10.12
C ASP A 335 9.62 -12.95 8.96
N PRO A 336 10.88 -13.27 8.62
CA PRO A 336 11.16 -14.25 7.57
C PRO A 336 10.76 -15.67 8.00
N GLY A 337 9.80 -16.29 7.32
CA GLY A 337 9.38 -17.67 7.57
C GLY A 337 8.17 -17.82 8.52
N GLY A 338 7.54 -16.72 8.94
CA GLY A 338 6.44 -16.71 9.91
C GLY A 338 5.11 -17.26 9.40
N TYR A 339 4.97 -17.58 8.11
CA TYR A 339 3.75 -18.21 7.59
C TYR A 339 3.71 -19.71 7.89
N SER A 340 4.86 -20.40 7.79
CA SER A 340 4.99 -21.81 8.12
C SER A 340 5.34 -22.08 9.58
N ASP A 341 6.10 -21.19 10.24
CA ASP A 341 6.40 -21.27 11.67
C ASP A 341 5.58 -20.25 12.47
N ILE A 342 4.30 -20.59 12.71
CA ILE A 342 3.30 -19.73 13.36
C ILE A 342 3.71 -19.30 14.78
N ASN A 343 4.59 -20.06 15.45
CA ASN A 343 4.95 -19.92 16.86
C ASN A 343 6.21 -19.07 17.10
N SER A 344 6.99 -18.75 16.06
CA SER A 344 8.18 -17.89 16.21
C SER A 344 7.84 -16.43 15.89
N SER A 345 8.26 -15.51 16.76
CA SER A 345 8.14 -14.05 16.54
C SER A 345 9.47 -13.30 16.78
N ASP A 346 10.55 -14.02 17.12
CA ASP A 346 11.87 -13.49 17.51
C ASP A 346 12.64 -12.80 16.36
N ALA A 347 12.03 -12.71 15.18
CA ALA A 347 12.59 -12.21 13.94
C ALA A 347 11.74 -11.12 13.26
N SER A 348 10.69 -10.62 13.93
CA SER A 348 9.72 -9.64 13.41
C SER A 348 10.28 -8.21 13.30
N GLN A 349 9.86 -7.49 12.25
CA GLN A 349 10.27 -6.09 12.02
C GLN A 349 9.62 -5.10 13.01
N PHE A 350 8.35 -5.35 13.35
CA PHE A 350 7.50 -4.52 14.22
C PHE A 350 6.31 -5.35 14.74
N SER A 351 5.69 -4.88 15.82
CA SER A 351 4.47 -5.45 16.41
C SER A 351 3.24 -5.20 15.53
N LEU A 352 2.42 -6.23 15.31
CA LEU A 352 1.16 -6.10 14.58
C LEU A 352 0.07 -5.48 15.48
N GLY A 353 -0.75 -4.60 14.90
CA GLY A 353 -2.02 -4.15 15.50
C GLY A 353 -3.21 -5.02 15.11
N ASP A 354 -3.11 -5.79 14.02
CA ASP A 354 -4.15 -6.71 13.55
C ASP A 354 -3.58 -8.09 13.21
N HIS A 355 -3.91 -9.07 14.06
CA HIS A 355 -3.46 -10.47 13.98
C HIS A 355 -4.46 -11.41 13.29
N ARG A 356 -5.62 -10.89 12.82
CA ARG A 356 -6.69 -11.71 12.26
C ARG A 356 -6.26 -12.44 10.99
N SER A 357 -6.82 -13.63 10.79
CA SER A 357 -6.64 -14.42 9.58
C SER A 357 -7.20 -13.70 8.34
N LEU A 358 -6.79 -14.16 7.15
CA LEU A 358 -7.34 -13.63 5.89
C LEU A 358 -8.87 -13.75 5.84
N ASP A 359 -9.43 -14.88 6.27
CA ASP A 359 -10.88 -15.13 6.22
C ASP A 359 -11.66 -14.17 7.14
N GLU A 360 -11.16 -13.94 8.36
CA GLU A 360 -11.76 -12.98 9.29
C GLU A 360 -11.72 -11.54 8.75
N VAL A 361 -10.60 -11.12 8.15
CA VAL A 361 -10.50 -9.78 7.53
C VAL A 361 -11.41 -9.68 6.30
N VAL A 362 -11.51 -10.72 5.48
CA VAL A 362 -12.43 -10.78 4.34
C VAL A 362 -13.88 -10.66 4.81
N ARG A 363 -14.27 -11.38 5.87
CA ARG A 363 -15.61 -11.32 6.47
C ARG A 363 -15.92 -9.95 7.05
N ASP A 364 -14.96 -9.32 7.71
CA ASP A 364 -15.09 -7.98 8.30
C ASP A 364 -15.32 -6.92 7.21
N VAL A 365 -14.44 -6.89 6.20
CA VAL A 365 -14.55 -6.00 5.03
C VAL A 365 -15.89 -6.20 4.32
N ALA A 366 -16.32 -7.45 4.10
CA ALA A 366 -17.60 -7.75 3.46
C ALA A 366 -18.82 -7.36 4.31
N SER A 367 -18.76 -7.54 5.63
CA SER A 367 -19.82 -7.13 6.57
C SER A 367 -20.04 -5.61 6.58
N LEU A 368 -18.98 -4.84 6.29
CA LEU A 368 -19.01 -3.38 6.19
C LEU A 368 -19.46 -2.86 4.81
N GLY A 369 -19.91 -3.74 3.91
CA GLY A 369 -20.35 -3.37 2.56
C GLY A 369 -19.20 -3.04 1.61
N TYR A 370 -17.96 -3.43 1.93
CA TYR A 370 -16.81 -3.30 1.03
C TYR A 370 -16.52 -4.61 0.32
N MET A 371 -16.30 -4.56 -1.00
CA MET A 371 -16.04 -5.72 -1.85
C MET A 371 -14.57 -6.15 -1.75
N PRO A 372 -14.24 -7.30 -1.12
CA PRO A 372 -12.89 -7.84 -1.07
C PRO A 372 -12.43 -8.19 -2.50
N SER A 373 -11.17 -7.91 -2.86
CA SER A 373 -10.67 -8.14 -4.21
C SER A 373 -9.26 -8.70 -4.22
N PHE A 374 -9.06 -9.80 -4.93
CA PHE A 374 -7.76 -10.40 -5.21
C PHE A 374 -7.27 -10.12 -6.64
N CYS A 375 -8.00 -9.30 -7.40
CA CYS A 375 -7.75 -8.98 -8.80
C CYS A 375 -6.32 -8.48 -9.10
N THR A 376 -5.78 -8.99 -10.20
CA THR A 376 -4.49 -8.64 -10.82
C THR A 376 -4.61 -8.31 -12.31
N ALA A 377 -5.83 -8.12 -12.81
CA ALA A 377 -6.16 -7.94 -14.23
C ALA A 377 -5.34 -6.84 -14.93
N CYS A 378 -5.25 -5.64 -14.32
CA CYS A 378 -4.53 -4.52 -14.93
C CYS A 378 -3.07 -4.88 -15.28
N TYR A 379 -2.37 -5.55 -14.35
CA TYR A 379 -1.00 -6.00 -14.56
C TYR A 379 -0.88 -7.00 -15.72
N ARG A 380 -1.77 -8.00 -15.77
CA ARG A 380 -1.77 -9.05 -16.80
C ARG A 380 -2.22 -8.56 -18.19
N LEU A 381 -2.87 -7.41 -18.25
CA LEU A 381 -3.34 -6.77 -19.49
C LEU A 381 -2.49 -5.56 -19.91
N GLY A 382 -1.30 -5.37 -19.30
CA GLY A 382 -0.39 -4.25 -19.62
C GLY A 382 -0.88 -2.86 -19.17
N ARG A 383 -1.97 -2.78 -18.40
CA ARG A 383 -2.54 -1.53 -17.87
C ARG A 383 -1.75 -1.08 -16.64
N THR A 384 -0.52 -0.64 -16.84
CA THR A 384 0.39 -0.06 -15.85
C THR A 384 0.70 1.39 -16.19
N GLY A 385 1.29 2.16 -15.26
CA GLY A 385 1.71 3.55 -15.54
C GLY A 385 0.60 4.45 -16.13
N GLU A 386 0.88 5.07 -17.28
CA GLU A 386 -0.05 5.98 -17.96
C GLU A 386 -1.37 5.32 -18.39
N ASP A 387 -1.36 4.06 -18.84
CA ASP A 387 -2.58 3.35 -19.26
C ASP A 387 -3.53 3.13 -18.08
N PHE A 388 -2.98 2.81 -16.90
CA PHE A 388 -3.75 2.75 -15.66
C PHE A 388 -4.36 4.12 -15.33
N MET A 389 -3.55 5.18 -15.37
CA MET A 389 -3.99 6.54 -15.03
C MET A 389 -5.02 7.08 -16.03
N CYS A 390 -4.92 6.73 -17.31
CA CYS A 390 -5.92 7.07 -18.32
C CYS A 390 -7.28 6.43 -18.00
N LEU A 391 -7.31 5.14 -17.65
CA LEU A 391 -8.55 4.46 -17.24
C LEU A 391 -9.12 5.03 -15.93
N ALA A 392 -8.26 5.46 -15.01
CA ALA A 392 -8.65 6.06 -13.74
C ALA A 392 -9.25 7.46 -13.92
N LYS A 393 -8.54 8.38 -14.60
CA LYS A 393 -8.93 9.78 -14.83
C LYS A 393 -10.26 9.93 -15.57
N HIS A 394 -10.59 9.00 -16.47
CA HIS A 394 -11.86 9.01 -17.22
C HIS A 394 -13.05 8.32 -16.51
N GLY A 395 -12.94 7.97 -15.22
CA GLY A 395 -14.01 7.28 -14.48
C GLY A 395 -14.33 5.86 -14.98
N LYS A 396 -13.50 5.30 -15.88
CA LYS A 396 -13.70 3.97 -16.48
C LYS A 396 -13.25 2.86 -15.53
N ILE A 397 -12.31 3.15 -14.64
CA ILE A 397 -11.71 2.17 -13.73
C ILE A 397 -12.74 1.47 -12.83
N LYS A 398 -13.68 2.19 -12.21
CA LYS A 398 -14.76 1.61 -11.36
C LYS A 398 -15.60 0.59 -12.14
N LYS A 399 -15.92 0.90 -13.40
CA LYS A 399 -16.73 0.04 -14.30
C LYS A 399 -16.01 -1.26 -14.67
N ILE A 400 -14.68 -1.22 -14.83
CA ILE A 400 -13.82 -2.39 -15.16
C ILE A 400 -13.43 -3.17 -13.88
N CYS A 401 -13.21 -2.48 -12.76
CA CYS A 401 -12.73 -3.08 -11.52
C CYS A 401 -13.83 -3.80 -10.73
N ALA A 402 -15.10 -3.40 -10.82
CA ALA A 402 -16.18 -4.06 -10.07
C ALA A 402 -16.46 -5.50 -10.54
N PRO A 403 -16.62 -5.82 -11.85
CA PRO A 403 -16.75 -7.20 -12.33
C PRO A 403 -15.55 -8.08 -11.93
N ASN A 404 -14.34 -7.54 -12.09
CA ASN A 404 -13.09 -8.20 -11.70
C ASN A 404 -12.97 -8.42 -10.18
N ALA A 405 -13.52 -7.51 -9.36
CA ALA A 405 -13.57 -7.69 -7.90
C ALA A 405 -14.49 -8.87 -7.55
N ILE A 406 -15.73 -8.87 -8.04
CA ILE A 406 -16.70 -9.96 -7.82
C ILE A 406 -16.12 -11.30 -8.28
N ALA A 407 -15.56 -11.39 -9.50
CA ALA A 407 -14.97 -12.64 -9.99
C ALA A 407 -13.84 -13.14 -9.06
N SER A 408 -12.93 -12.24 -8.66
CA SER A 408 -11.84 -12.60 -7.73
C SER A 408 -12.34 -12.95 -6.32
N PHE A 409 -13.47 -12.40 -5.89
CA PHE A 409 -14.07 -12.68 -4.59
C PHE A 409 -14.84 -14.00 -4.59
N VAL A 410 -15.61 -14.30 -5.64
CA VAL A 410 -16.25 -15.62 -5.83
C VAL A 410 -15.19 -16.72 -5.90
N GLU A 411 -14.03 -16.45 -6.52
CA GLU A 411 -12.91 -17.40 -6.51
C GLU A 411 -12.41 -17.65 -5.08
N TYR A 412 -12.30 -16.59 -4.26
CA TYR A 412 -11.95 -16.72 -2.85
C TYR A 412 -13.00 -17.52 -2.07
N LEU A 413 -14.28 -17.12 -2.18
CA LEU A 413 -15.38 -17.72 -1.45
C LEU A 413 -15.48 -19.22 -1.74
N ASN A 414 -15.43 -19.64 -3.01
CA ASN A 414 -15.59 -21.04 -3.37
C ASN A 414 -14.44 -21.93 -2.85
N ASN A 415 -13.20 -21.45 -2.93
CA ASN A 415 -12.00 -22.29 -2.72
C ASN A 415 -11.35 -22.15 -1.33
N TYR A 416 -11.71 -21.13 -0.55
CA TYR A 416 -10.98 -20.77 0.68
C TYR A 416 -11.87 -20.40 1.87
N ALA A 417 -13.01 -19.73 1.63
CA ALA A 417 -13.77 -19.14 2.72
C ALA A 417 -14.46 -20.15 3.64
N THR A 418 -14.55 -19.80 4.92
CA THR A 418 -15.38 -20.49 5.92
C THR A 418 -16.87 -20.39 5.58
N PRO A 419 -17.74 -21.26 6.14
CA PRO A 419 -19.19 -21.18 5.92
C PRO A 419 -19.79 -19.81 6.27
N GLU A 420 -19.32 -19.18 7.36
CA GLU A 420 -19.77 -17.86 7.82
C GLU A 420 -19.38 -16.78 6.80
N THR A 421 -18.13 -16.82 6.33
CA THR A 421 -17.61 -15.88 5.33
C THR A 421 -18.28 -16.06 3.96
N LYS A 422 -18.65 -17.30 3.60
CA LYS A 422 -19.50 -17.58 2.41
C LYS A 422 -20.87 -16.93 2.50
N ILE A 423 -21.54 -16.98 3.66
CA ILE A 423 -22.87 -16.35 3.83
C ILE A 423 -22.77 -14.84 3.65
N VAL A 424 -21.86 -14.17 4.39
CA VAL A 424 -21.67 -12.72 4.30
C VAL A 424 -21.26 -12.29 2.89
N GLY A 425 -20.28 -12.99 2.29
CA GLY A 425 -19.77 -12.69 0.97
C GLY A 425 -20.81 -12.84 -0.14
N ASN A 426 -21.61 -13.92 -0.12
CA ASN A 426 -22.68 -14.12 -1.09
C ASN A 426 -23.77 -13.05 -0.98
N ASN A 427 -24.17 -12.66 0.24
CA ASN A 427 -25.14 -11.59 0.46
C ASN A 427 -24.64 -10.26 -0.12
N LEU A 428 -23.36 -9.92 0.10
CA LEU A 428 -22.74 -8.72 -0.48
C LEU A 428 -22.70 -8.78 -2.02
N ILE A 429 -22.35 -9.93 -2.60
CA ILE A 429 -22.32 -10.10 -4.06
C ILE A 429 -23.73 -9.90 -4.66
N GLN A 430 -24.78 -10.44 -4.03
CA GLN A 430 -26.16 -10.21 -4.51
C GLN A 430 -26.54 -8.72 -4.44
N ALA A 431 -26.18 -8.02 -3.37
CA ALA A 431 -26.42 -6.58 -3.24
C ALA A 431 -25.66 -5.74 -4.28
N GLU A 432 -24.40 -6.10 -4.58
CA GLU A 432 -23.61 -5.41 -5.61
C GLU A 432 -24.16 -5.70 -7.03
N LEU A 433 -24.51 -6.95 -7.35
CA LEU A 433 -25.12 -7.30 -8.63
C LEU A 433 -26.45 -6.55 -8.87
N ALA A 434 -27.25 -6.36 -7.81
CA ALA A 434 -28.50 -5.60 -7.87
C ALA A 434 -28.32 -4.08 -8.05
N SER A 435 -27.12 -3.53 -7.77
CA SER A 435 -26.81 -2.10 -7.95
C SER A 435 -26.03 -1.80 -9.24
N MET A 436 -25.57 -2.83 -9.95
CA MET A 436 -24.83 -2.68 -11.21
C MET A 436 -25.69 -2.16 -12.37
N THR A 437 -25.06 -1.37 -13.24
CA THR A 437 -25.66 -1.05 -14.56
C THR A 437 -25.75 -2.29 -15.44
N SER A 438 -26.70 -2.34 -16.38
CA SER A 438 -26.92 -3.51 -17.25
C SER A 438 -25.65 -3.97 -17.98
N GLN A 439 -24.79 -3.05 -18.39
CA GLN A 439 -23.50 -3.36 -19.02
C GLN A 439 -22.51 -4.04 -18.05
N GLN A 440 -22.43 -3.56 -16.80
CA GLN A 440 -21.57 -4.19 -15.78
C GLN A 440 -22.11 -5.55 -15.37
N LEU A 441 -23.44 -5.69 -15.27
CA LEU A 441 -24.10 -6.94 -14.92
C LEU A 441 -23.80 -8.01 -15.97
N GLN A 442 -24.04 -7.74 -17.25
CA GLN A 442 -23.75 -8.67 -18.35
C GLN A 442 -22.29 -9.16 -18.31
N VAL A 443 -21.33 -8.23 -18.23
CA VAL A 443 -19.89 -8.56 -18.16
C VAL A 443 -19.56 -9.41 -16.92
N THR A 444 -20.21 -9.15 -15.79
CA THR A 444 -20.01 -9.92 -14.56
C THR A 444 -20.63 -11.32 -14.68
N GLU A 445 -21.81 -11.45 -15.27
CA GLU A 445 -22.46 -12.74 -15.52
C GLU A 445 -21.65 -13.62 -16.48
N GLU A 446 -21.04 -13.04 -17.52
CA GLU A 446 -20.12 -13.74 -18.42
C GLU A 446 -18.89 -14.29 -17.67
N LEU A 447 -18.28 -13.50 -16.78
CA LEU A 447 -17.19 -13.97 -15.90
C LEU A 447 -17.65 -15.10 -14.97
N LEU A 448 -18.80 -14.93 -14.30
CA LEU A 448 -19.34 -15.93 -13.38
C LEU A 448 -19.77 -17.23 -14.09
N ALA A 449 -20.26 -17.15 -15.34
CA ALA A 449 -20.58 -18.31 -16.16
C ALA A 449 -19.31 -19.11 -16.52
N ARG A 450 -18.23 -18.43 -16.90
CA ARG A 450 -16.91 -19.05 -17.14
C ARG A 450 -16.38 -19.75 -15.89
N MET A 451 -16.55 -19.16 -14.71
CA MET A 451 -16.17 -19.79 -13.43
C MET A 451 -17.03 -21.02 -13.10
N LYS A 452 -18.35 -20.97 -13.35
CA LYS A 452 -19.24 -22.14 -13.20
C LYS A 452 -18.85 -23.28 -14.15
N ALA A 453 -18.31 -22.96 -15.33
CA ALA A 453 -17.72 -23.92 -16.26
C ALA A 453 -16.31 -24.41 -15.87
N GLY A 454 -15.82 -24.06 -14.68
CA GLY A 454 -14.53 -24.53 -14.14
C GLY A 454 -13.31 -23.68 -14.50
N GLN A 455 -13.45 -22.57 -15.23
CA GLN A 455 -12.32 -21.66 -15.47
C GLN A 455 -11.92 -20.94 -14.18
N LYS A 456 -10.62 -20.92 -13.90
CA LYS A 456 -10.00 -20.12 -12.81
C LYS A 456 -9.38 -18.85 -13.40
N ASP A 457 -9.14 -17.85 -12.55
CA ASP A 457 -8.49 -16.59 -12.93
C ASP A 457 -9.14 -15.89 -14.14
N VAL A 458 -10.46 -15.70 -14.09
CA VAL A 458 -11.18 -14.94 -15.12
C VAL A 458 -11.15 -13.45 -14.80
N PHE A 459 -10.91 -12.62 -15.81
CA PHE A 459 -10.88 -11.16 -15.71
C PHE A 459 -11.13 -10.48 -17.07
N ILE A 460 -11.32 -9.15 -17.03
CA ILE A 460 -11.45 -8.22 -18.16
C ILE A 460 -10.55 -6.98 -18.04
#